data_AF-A0A116MXZ1-F1
#
_entry.id   AF-A0A116MXZ1-F1
#
_cell.length_a   1.000
_cell.length_b   1.000
_cell.length_c   1.000
_cell.angle_alpha   90.00
_cell.angle_beta   90.00
_cell.angle_gamma   90.00
#
_symmetry.space_group_name_H-M   'P 1'
#
loop_
_entity.id
_entity.type
_entity.pdbx_description
1 polymer ?
#
loop_
_entity_poly.entity_id
_entity_poly.type
_entity_poly.pdbx_seq_one_letter_code
_entity_poly.pdbx_strand_id
1 'polypeptide(L)'
;MNFVFGIIVIVVFMAALIYLLINIWQTRAASAGQTGATLYFVRFNGVNPPDLANSSVFNQVAKIIRANGDTYQVASTVNDAKLRELIMDEFQLKSSEVVVCNPPRLFFYAS
;
A
#
# COMPACT_ATOMS: atom_id res chain seq x y z
N MET A 1 -7.85 -45.02 30.33
CA MET A 1 -8.60 -44.17 29.38
C MET A 1 -8.25 -42.69 29.52
N ASN A 2 -8.27 -42.09 30.71
CA ASN A 2 -8.06 -40.65 30.91
C ASN A 2 -6.73 -40.07 30.37
N PHE A 3 -5.64 -40.85 30.41
CA PHE A 3 -4.33 -40.39 29.93
C PHE A 3 -4.26 -40.20 28.40
N VAL A 4 -4.90 -41.10 27.65
CA VAL A 4 -4.93 -41.03 26.18
C VAL A 4 -5.79 -39.86 25.72
N PHE A 5 -6.93 -39.62 26.39
CA PHE A 5 -7.77 -38.44 26.14
C PHE A 5 -7.02 -37.13 26.43
N GLY A 6 -6.22 -37.08 27.50
CA GLY A 6 -5.39 -35.91 27.81
C GLY A 6 -4.38 -35.58 26.70
N ILE A 7 -3.69 -36.59 26.16
CA ILE A 7 -2.71 -36.39 25.07
C ILE A 7 -3.42 -35.89 23.80
N ILE A 8 -4.56 -36.47 23.44
CA ILE A 8 -5.32 -36.06 22.24
C ILE A 8 -5.74 -34.59 22.34
N VAL A 9 -6.22 -34.15 23.51
CA VAL A 9 -6.61 -32.74 23.72
C VAL A 9 -5.42 -31.80 23.57
N ILE A 10 -4.25 -32.16 24.11
CA ILE A 10 -3.03 -31.35 23.99
C ILE A 10 -2.59 -31.24 22.53
N VAL A 11 -2.61 -32.34 21.77
CA VAL A 11 -2.22 -32.33 20.35
C VAL A 11 -3.15 -31.44 19.52
N VAL A 12 -4.47 -31.52 19.76
CA VAL A 12 -5.44 -30.66 19.08
C VAL A 12 -5.23 -29.19 19.43
N PHE A 13 -4.96 -28.89 20.70
CA PHE A 13 -4.72 -27.53 21.17
C PHE A 13 -3.43 -26.94 20.57
N MET A 14 -2.36 -27.75 20.48
CA MET A 14 -1.11 -27.37 19.84
C MET A 14 -1.27 -27.12 18.34
N ALA A 15 -2.02 -27.97 17.64
CA ALA A 15 -2.33 -27.76 16.23
C ALA A 15 -3.13 -26.45 16.01
N ALA A 16 -4.10 -26.16 16.88
CA ALA A 16 -4.86 -24.92 16.84
C ALA A 16 -3.99 -23.67 17.07
N LEU A 17 -3.05 -23.73 18.03
CA LEU A 17 -2.09 -22.65 18.28
C LEU A 17 -1.17 -22.40 17.09
N ILE A 18 -0.65 -23.47 16.47
CA ILE A 18 0.19 -23.37 15.27
C ILE A 18 -0.61 -22.75 14.11
N TYR A 19 -1.85 -23.20 13.89
CA TYR A 19 -2.72 -22.64 12.87
C TYR A 19 -2.97 -21.13 13.09
N LEU A 20 -3.22 -20.73 14.33
CA LEU A 20 -3.47 -19.34 14.71
C LEU A 20 -2.21 -18.47 14.48
N LEU A 21 -1.02 -18.99 14.80
CA LEU A 21 0.25 -18.33 14.49
C LEU A 21 0.43 -18.15 12.98
N ILE A 22 0.24 -19.19 12.16
CA ILE A 22 0.36 -19.08 10.70
C ILE A 22 -0.61 -18.04 10.13
N ASN A 23 -1.87 -18.03 10.60
CA ASN A 23 -2.88 -17.08 10.16
C ASN A 23 -2.53 -15.63 10.52
N ILE A 24 -1.99 -15.39 11.72
CA ILE A 24 -1.49 -14.06 12.14
C ILE A 24 -0.31 -13.63 11.27
N TRP A 25 0.61 -14.54 10.95
CA TRP A 25 1.78 -14.22 10.13
C TRP A 25 1.39 -13.90 8.69
N GLN A 26 0.43 -14.62 8.10
CA GLN A 26 -0.08 -14.31 6.75
C GLN A 26 -0.82 -12.97 6.71
N THR A 27 -1.67 -12.67 7.69
CA THR A 27 -2.34 -11.36 7.77
C THR A 27 -1.35 -10.22 7.97
N ARG A 28 -0.32 -10.41 8.81
CA ARG A 28 0.76 -9.42 8.98
C ARG A 28 1.62 -9.27 7.72
N ALA A 29 1.89 -10.33 6.97
CA ALA A 29 2.62 -10.21 5.70
C ALA A 29 1.83 -9.43 4.64
N ALA A 30 0.49 -9.57 4.61
CA ALA A 30 -0.38 -8.74 3.77
C ALA A 30 -0.39 -7.26 4.20
N SER A 31 -0.26 -6.98 5.50
CA SER A 31 -0.18 -5.61 6.04
C SER A 31 1.24 -5.00 6.00
N ALA A 32 2.29 -5.82 6.08
CA ALA A 32 3.69 -5.41 6.10
C ALA A 32 4.23 -5.02 4.71
N GLY A 33 3.49 -5.30 3.63
CA GLY A 33 3.77 -4.77 2.30
C GLY A 33 3.70 -3.24 2.20
N GLN A 34 3.26 -2.54 3.25
CA GLN A 34 3.20 -1.06 3.30
C GLN A 34 4.28 -0.41 4.16
N THR A 35 5.24 -1.18 4.70
CA THR A 35 6.20 -0.64 5.70
C THR A 35 7.25 0.33 5.13
N GLY A 36 7.23 0.63 3.83
CA GLY A 36 8.11 1.64 3.21
C GLY A 36 7.41 2.61 2.26
N ALA A 37 6.09 2.52 2.11
CA ALA A 37 5.37 3.35 1.14
C ALA A 37 4.81 4.59 1.83
N THR A 38 5.36 5.75 1.50
CA THR A 38 4.82 7.05 1.93
C THR A 38 3.61 7.37 1.06
N LEU A 39 2.55 7.85 1.71
CA LEU A 39 1.32 8.19 1.03
C LEU A 39 1.46 9.58 0.41
N TYR A 40 1.13 9.74 -0.86
CA TYR A 40 1.20 10.97 -1.61
C TYR A 40 -0.12 11.25 -2.30
N PHE A 41 -0.46 12.52 -2.43
CA PHE A 41 -1.53 13.00 -3.28
C PHE A 41 -0.91 13.59 -4.55
N VAL A 42 -1.23 12.99 -5.68
CA VAL A 42 -0.86 13.48 -7.00
C VAL A 42 -2.09 14.18 -7.58
N ARG A 43 -1.96 15.48 -7.87
CA ARG A 43 -3.01 16.26 -8.52
C ARG A 43 -2.53 16.70 -9.89
N PHE A 44 -3.38 16.51 -10.89
CA PHE A 44 -3.15 16.96 -12.26
C PHE A 44 -3.88 18.29 -12.49
N ASN A 45 -3.17 19.31 -12.97
CA ASN A 45 -3.72 20.63 -13.24
C ASN A 45 -3.71 20.92 -14.74
N GLY A 46 -4.89 21.20 -15.31
CA GLY A 46 -5.02 21.65 -16.70
C GLY A 46 -4.78 20.57 -17.77
N VAL A 47 -4.65 19.30 -17.36
CA VAL A 47 -4.48 18.14 -18.24
C VAL A 47 -5.46 17.05 -17.85
N ASN A 48 -5.88 16.23 -18.81
CA ASN A 48 -6.65 15.02 -18.49
C ASN A 48 -5.75 14.08 -17.69
N PRO A 49 -6.18 13.64 -16.49
CA PRO A 49 -5.36 12.79 -15.66
C PRO A 49 -5.04 11.47 -16.41
N PRO A 50 -3.76 11.13 -16.57
CA PRO A 50 -3.38 9.89 -17.21
C PRO A 50 -3.74 8.69 -16.33
N ASP A 51 -3.99 7.54 -16.95
CA ASP A 51 -4.29 6.33 -16.20
C ASP A 51 -3.01 5.71 -15.61
N LEU A 52 -2.66 6.13 -14.40
CA LEU A 52 -1.51 5.60 -13.66
C LEU A 52 -1.60 4.08 -13.42
N ALA A 53 -2.80 3.47 -13.48
CA ALA A 53 -2.96 2.04 -13.23
C ALA A 53 -2.38 1.20 -14.37
N ASN A 54 -2.34 1.76 -15.58
CA ASN A 54 -1.84 1.10 -16.79
C ASN A 54 -0.31 1.16 -16.95
N SER A 55 0.40 1.97 -16.15
CA SER A 55 1.87 2.01 -16.21
C SER A 55 2.50 0.92 -15.34
N SER A 56 3.26 0.03 -15.98
CA SER A 56 4.03 -1.01 -15.29
C SER A 56 5.22 -0.43 -14.50
N VAL A 57 5.81 0.65 -15.00
CA VAL A 57 6.93 1.39 -14.37
C VAL A 57 6.44 2.05 -13.09
N PHE A 58 5.27 2.70 -13.14
CA PHE A 58 4.66 3.30 -11.97
C PHE A 58 4.33 2.26 -10.89
N ASN A 59 3.72 1.14 -11.28
CA ASN A 59 3.33 0.07 -10.35
C ASN A 59 4.52 -0.60 -9.61
N GLN A 60 5.76 -0.43 -10.10
CA GLN A 60 6.96 -0.91 -9.39
C GLN A 60 7.36 -0.03 -8.20
N VAL A 61 7.12 1.27 -8.29
CA VAL A 61 7.56 2.27 -7.29
C VAL A 61 6.41 2.88 -6.50
N ALA A 62 5.18 2.72 -6.99
CA ALA A 62 4.01 3.42 -6.50
C ALA A 62 2.74 2.61 -6.77
N LYS A 63 1.84 2.57 -5.80
CA LYS A 63 0.57 1.86 -5.89
C LYS A 63 -0.59 2.82 -5.68
N ILE A 64 -1.58 2.77 -6.58
CA ILE A 64 -2.78 3.58 -6.44
C ILE A 64 -3.66 3.01 -5.33
N ILE A 65 -4.00 3.86 -4.37
CA ILE A 65 -4.94 3.53 -3.28
C ILE A 65 -6.34 3.98 -3.67
N ARG A 66 -6.46 5.19 -4.23
CA ARG A 66 -7.74 5.79 -4.61
C ARG A 66 -7.53 6.76 -5.76
N ALA A 67 -8.45 6.76 -6.73
CA ALA A 67 -8.53 7.80 -7.75
C ALA A 67 -9.82 8.60 -7.53
N ASN A 68 -9.73 9.93 -7.62
CA ASN A 68 -10.85 10.84 -7.46
C ASN A 68 -10.74 11.96 -8.50
N GLY A 69 -11.26 11.69 -9.70
CA GLY A 69 -11.18 12.60 -10.85
C GLY A 69 -9.74 13.02 -11.13
N ASP A 70 -9.43 14.27 -10.81
CA ASP A 70 -8.14 14.91 -11.08
C ASP A 70 -7.07 14.65 -10.00
N THR A 71 -7.43 13.92 -8.94
CA THR A 71 -6.54 13.63 -7.80
C THR A 71 -6.39 12.14 -7.56
N TYR A 72 -5.14 11.68 -7.46
CA TYR A 72 -4.77 10.31 -7.17
C TYR A 72 -4.10 10.22 -5.81
N GLN A 73 -4.57 9.28 -5.02
CA GLN A 73 -3.95 8.89 -3.78
C GLN A 73 -3.05 7.69 -4.05
N VAL A 74 -1.76 7.87 -3.83
CA VAL A 74 -0.71 6.93 -4.24
C VAL A 74 0.16 6.60 -3.04
N ALA A 75 0.38 5.33 -2.75
CA ALA A 75 1.42 4.89 -1.84
C ALA A 75 2.70 4.64 -2.64
N SER A 76 3.74 5.44 -2.40
CA SER A 76 5.02 5.29 -3.10
C SER A 76 6.17 4.99 -2.15
N THR A 77 7.04 4.09 -2.58
CA THR A 77 8.29 3.75 -1.88
C THR A 77 9.42 4.75 -2.18
N VAL A 78 9.21 5.69 -3.12
CA VAL A 78 10.17 6.72 -3.50
C VAL A 78 9.76 8.10 -2.98
N ASN A 79 10.74 9.03 -2.96
CA ASN A 79 10.51 10.40 -2.49
C ASN A 79 9.62 11.20 -3.47
N ASP A 80 8.99 12.27 -2.99
CA ASP A 80 8.11 13.16 -3.75
C ASP A 80 8.72 13.66 -5.07
N ALA A 81 9.98 14.09 -5.05
CA ALA A 81 10.69 14.57 -6.24
C ALA A 81 10.87 13.47 -7.29
N LYS A 82 11.27 12.26 -6.88
CA LYS A 82 11.46 11.11 -7.78
C LYS A 82 10.13 10.59 -8.32
N LEU A 83 9.09 10.56 -7.49
CA LEU A 83 7.75 10.17 -7.90
C LEU A 83 7.23 11.13 -8.97
N ARG A 84 7.42 12.44 -8.77
CA ARG A 84 7.04 13.47 -9.73
C ARG A 84 7.80 13.34 -11.04
N GLU A 85 9.12 13.16 -10.99
CA GLU A 85 9.96 12.98 -12.16
C GLU A 85 9.52 11.77 -13.00
N LEU A 86 9.25 10.64 -12.35
CA LEU A 86 8.77 9.43 -13.03
C LEU A 86 7.41 9.62 -13.70
N ILE A 87 6.47 10.31 -13.04
CA ILE A 87 5.16 10.64 -13.65
C ILE A 87 5.33 11.61 -14.82
N MET A 88 6.25 12.57 -14.70
CA MET A 88 6.54 13.52 -15.78
C MET A 88 7.16 12.83 -17.00
N ASP A 89 8.11 11.93 -16.78
CA ASP A 89 8.79 11.18 -17.84
C ASP A 89 7.85 10.20 -18.55
N GLU A 90 7.13 9.37 -17.78
CA GLU A 90 6.23 8.34 -18.32
C GLU A 90 5.07 8.94 -19.13
N PHE A 91 4.50 10.06 -18.66
CA PHE A 91 3.32 10.67 -19.27
C PHE A 91 3.63 11.94 -20.08
N GLN A 92 4.92 12.27 -20.27
CA GLN A 92 5.39 13.47 -20.97
C GLN A 92 4.74 14.77 -20.44
N LEU A 93 4.54 14.84 -19.12
CA LEU A 93 3.87 15.95 -18.45
C LEU A 93 4.86 17.03 -18.00
N LYS A 94 4.40 18.28 -17.97
CA LYS A 94 5.22 19.40 -17.47
C LYS A 94 5.18 19.47 -15.95
N SER A 95 6.23 20.06 -15.38
CA SER A 95 6.32 20.27 -13.93
C SER A 95 5.13 21.07 -13.39
N SER A 96 4.59 22.03 -14.15
CA SER A 96 3.42 22.83 -13.71
C SER A 96 2.10 22.05 -13.70
N GLU A 97 2.04 20.92 -14.41
CA GLU A 97 0.82 20.12 -14.60
C GLU A 97 0.69 19.02 -13.55
N VAL A 98 1.78 18.70 -12.83
CA VAL A 98 1.82 17.65 -11.80
C VAL A 98 2.23 18.24 -10.45
N VAL A 99 1.33 18.13 -9.48
CA VAL A 99 1.56 18.50 -8.08
C VAL A 99 1.55 17.24 -7.23
N VAL A 100 2.70 16.93 -6.61
CA VAL A 100 2.84 15.82 -5.65
C VAL A 100 2.99 16.41 -4.26
N CYS A 101 2.06 16.09 -3.36
CA CYS A 101 2.11 16.54 -1.97
C CYS A 101 2.05 15.36 -1.02
N ASN A 102 2.97 15.32 -0.06
CA ASN A 102 2.86 14.45 1.10
C ASN A 102 1.83 15.08 2.06
N PRO A 103 0.72 14.40 2.39
CA PRO A 103 -0.20 14.89 3.40
C PRO A 103 0.51 15.01 4.76
N PRO A 104 0.21 16.06 5.54
CA PRO A 104 0.65 16.11 6.93
C PRO A 104 0.13 14.86 7.66
N ARG A 105 1.01 14.16 8.40
CA ARG A 105 0.69 12.96 9.19
C ARG A 105 -0.52 13.11 10.13
N LEU A 106 -0.96 14.35 10.40
CA LEU A 106 -2.07 14.70 11.31
C LEU A 106 -3.47 14.32 10.83
N PHE A 107 -3.69 13.98 9.55
CA PHE A 107 -5.03 13.69 9.03
C PHE A 107 -5.43 12.20 9.03
N PHE A 108 -4.54 11.29 9.46
CA PHE A 108 -4.80 9.83 9.43
C PHE A 108 -5.27 9.23 10.76
N TYR A 109 -5.51 10.04 11.79
CA TYR A 109 -5.99 9.56 13.10
C TYR A 109 -7.49 9.74 13.34
N ALA A 110 -8.25 10.22 12.36
CA ALA A 110 -9.69 10.38 12.47
C ALA A 110 -10.41 9.46 11.48
N SER A 111 -10.48 8.17 11.80
CA SER A 111 -11.61 7.31 11.41
C SER A 111 -11.70 6.06 12.27
#